data_AF-A0A974C5B7-F1
#
_entry.id   AF-A0A974C5B7-F1
#
_cell.length_a   1.000
_cell.length_b   1.000
_cell.length_c   1.000
_cell.angle_alpha   90.00
_cell.angle_beta   90.00
_cell.angle_gamma   90.00
#
_symmetry.space_group_name_H-M   'P 1'
#
loop_
_entity.id
_entity.type
_entity.pdbx_description
1 polymer ?
#
loop_
_entity_poly.entity_id
_entity_poly.type
_entity_poly.pdbx_seq_one_letter_code
_entity_poly.pdbx_strand_id
1 'polypeptide(L)'
;MATWLGGVCVSAIKRALWCKVPGPTLFLCSRQLTSLADSFDANSRYKDQPWEYLNSEEYLQRYGQKSIWADYRRNHKGPIPPQKTRKTCIRGGKVCGNPCPICRDEKLGLHYKNVKLLQQFICPHTGIVYDPTTTGVCMKQQKVLMEVITEATDHGFLPAHVPYIVLPHEDYLNSHGAVSDTLSPKAGPWYSWYEWQEPNPKDAVRLRKLYKPYLKEMMANK
;
A
#
# COMPACT_ATOMS: atom_id res chain seq x y z
N MET A 1 41.77 -45.23 -9.16
CA MET A 1 40.91 -44.92 -10.32
C MET A 1 41.09 -43.44 -10.63
N ALA A 2 41.28 -43.14 -11.92
CA ALA A 2 41.97 -41.96 -12.44
C ALA A 2 41.38 -40.60 -12.02
N THR A 3 42.23 -39.73 -11.46
CA THR A 3 42.04 -38.28 -11.39
C THR A 3 42.77 -37.63 -12.57
N TRP A 4 42.01 -37.02 -13.49
CA TRP A 4 42.57 -36.26 -14.61
C TRP A 4 42.99 -34.85 -14.15
N LEU A 5 44.28 -34.58 -14.26
CA LEU A 5 44.87 -33.24 -14.26
C LEU A 5 45.17 -32.86 -15.71
N GLY A 6 44.68 -31.73 -16.16
CA GLY A 6 45.06 -31.08 -17.41
C GLY A 6 44.60 -29.63 -17.34
N GLY A 7 45.35 -28.62 -17.77
CA GLY A 7 46.62 -28.55 -18.45
C GLY A 7 46.81 -27.08 -18.78
N VAL A 8 47.96 -26.51 -18.42
CA VAL A 8 48.31 -25.11 -18.66
C VAL A 8 48.70 -24.94 -20.12
N CYS A 9 48.18 -23.91 -20.80
CA CYS A 9 48.61 -23.54 -22.14
C CYS A 9 49.20 -22.11 -22.10
N VAL A 10 50.52 -22.02 -22.26
CA VAL A 10 51.28 -20.77 -22.47
C VAL A 10 51.73 -20.72 -23.91
N SER A 11 51.42 -19.65 -24.64
CA SER A 11 52.06 -19.20 -25.90
C SER A 11 51.33 -17.94 -26.39
N ALA A 12 51.91 -16.91 -26.99
CA ALA A 12 53.29 -16.48 -27.20
C ALA A 12 53.19 -14.99 -27.60
N ILE A 13 54.16 -14.20 -27.18
CA ILE A 13 54.33 -12.79 -27.48
C ILE A 13 54.85 -12.65 -28.92
N LYS A 14 54.25 -11.77 -29.72
CA LYS A 14 54.92 -11.19 -30.90
C LYS A 14 54.75 -9.67 -30.90
N ARG A 15 55.84 -8.98 -30.59
CA ARG A 15 56.04 -7.56 -30.86
C ARG A 15 56.26 -7.36 -32.36
N ALA A 16 55.68 -6.32 -32.92
CA ALA A 16 56.22 -5.62 -34.07
C ALA A 16 56.05 -4.11 -33.83
N LEU A 17 57.18 -3.43 -33.63
CA LEU A 17 57.29 -1.98 -33.79
C LEU A 17 56.95 -1.61 -35.24
N TRP A 18 56.43 -0.40 -35.47
CA TRP A 18 56.95 0.54 -36.46
C TRP A 18 56.57 1.97 -36.08
N CYS A 19 57.48 2.90 -36.40
CA CYS A 19 57.52 4.27 -35.92
C CYS A 19 56.78 5.27 -36.82
N LYS A 20 56.11 6.23 -36.15
CA LYS A 20 55.85 7.67 -36.43
C LYS A 20 55.77 8.20 -37.87
N VAL A 21 54.70 8.98 -38.13
CA VAL A 21 54.78 10.38 -38.63
C VAL A 21 53.59 11.19 -38.06
N PRO A 22 53.76 12.42 -37.55
CA PRO A 22 52.66 13.31 -37.19
C PRO A 22 52.38 14.32 -38.32
N GLY A 23 51.13 14.45 -38.75
CA GLY A 23 50.66 15.52 -39.65
C GLY A 23 49.59 16.35 -38.95
N PRO A 24 49.66 17.69 -38.98
CA PRO A 24 48.66 18.54 -38.35
C PRO A 24 47.55 18.87 -39.35
N THR A 25 46.33 18.41 -39.07
CA THR A 25 45.14 18.85 -39.81
C THR A 25 44.11 19.38 -38.84
N LEU A 26 44.10 20.71 -38.78
CA LEU A 26 42.99 21.61 -38.49
C LEU A 26 41.73 20.92 -37.91
N PHE A 27 41.49 21.17 -36.62
CA PHE A 27 40.18 20.96 -36.01
C PHE A 27 39.14 21.86 -36.72
N LEU A 28 38.45 21.27 -37.69
CA LEU A 28 37.14 21.75 -38.09
C LEU A 28 36.23 21.62 -36.87
N CYS A 29 35.79 22.76 -36.36
CA CYS A 29 34.76 22.91 -35.35
C CYS A 29 33.44 22.40 -35.94
N SER A 30 33.25 21.08 -35.94
CA SER A 30 31.96 20.46 -36.16
C SER A 30 31.21 20.48 -34.84
N ARG A 31 30.16 21.31 -34.80
CA ARG A 31 29.00 21.21 -33.90
C ARG A 31 28.82 19.79 -33.38
N GLN A 32 29.27 19.53 -32.17
CA GLN A 32 28.81 18.43 -31.35
C GLN A 32 28.08 19.03 -30.17
N LEU A 33 26.85 19.48 -30.45
CA LEU A 33 25.73 19.29 -29.52
C LEU A 33 25.49 17.77 -29.44
N THR A 34 26.43 17.06 -28.84
CA THR A 34 26.24 15.69 -28.40
C THR A 34 25.27 15.76 -27.24
N SER A 35 24.01 15.54 -27.56
CA SER A 35 23.10 14.68 -26.82
C SER A 35 23.74 13.98 -25.61
N LEU A 36 23.82 14.67 -24.49
CA LEU A 36 23.50 14.10 -23.19
C LEU A 36 21.97 14.12 -23.17
N ALA A 37 21.25 13.21 -23.83
CA ALA A 37 21.07 11.84 -23.37
C ALA A 37 20.83 11.72 -21.86
N ASP A 38 20.29 12.77 -21.23
CA ASP A 38 19.31 12.55 -20.20
C ASP A 38 18.06 11.98 -20.90
N SER A 39 18.03 10.66 -21.02
CA SER A 39 16.77 9.97 -20.81
C SER A 39 16.39 10.19 -19.33
N PHE A 40 16.00 11.41 -18.97
CA PHE A 40 15.21 11.66 -17.77
C PHE A 40 14.06 10.66 -17.90
N ASP A 41 14.04 9.68 -17.01
CA ASP A 41 13.05 8.61 -17.02
C ASP A 41 11.67 9.28 -17.05
N ALA A 42 11.01 9.32 -18.22
CA ALA A 42 9.79 10.10 -18.41
C ALA A 42 8.66 9.59 -17.47
N ASN A 43 8.81 8.36 -16.97
CA ASN A 43 7.97 7.75 -15.95
C ASN A 43 8.32 8.20 -14.52
N SER A 44 9.52 8.70 -14.23
CA SER A 44 9.85 9.24 -12.91
C SER A 44 9.23 10.61 -12.66
N ARG A 45 8.95 11.39 -13.71
CA ARG A 45 8.46 12.77 -13.59
C ARG A 45 7.20 12.90 -12.74
N TYR A 46 6.26 11.95 -12.86
CA TYR A 46 4.95 12.02 -12.20
C TYR A 46 4.80 11.02 -11.03
N LYS A 47 5.86 10.34 -10.60
CA LYS A 47 5.78 9.36 -9.50
C LYS A 47 5.36 9.99 -8.19
N ASP A 48 5.94 11.13 -7.85
CA ASP A 48 5.70 11.80 -6.56
C ASP A 48 4.42 12.65 -6.59
N GLN A 49 4.14 13.28 -7.75
CA GLN A 49 2.98 14.15 -7.96
C GLN A 49 2.15 13.73 -9.19
N PRO A 50 1.39 12.63 -9.10
CA PRO A 50 0.65 12.11 -10.24
C PRO A 50 -0.55 12.98 -10.67
N TRP A 51 -1.02 13.91 -9.83
CA TRP A 51 -2.06 14.87 -10.23
C TRP A 51 -1.60 15.84 -11.32
N GLU A 52 -0.29 16.09 -11.44
CA GLU A 52 0.25 16.99 -12.46
C GLU A 52 0.04 16.44 -13.88
N TYR A 53 0.10 15.11 -14.04
CA TYR A 53 -0.07 14.46 -15.34
C TYR A 53 -1.44 14.76 -15.95
N LEU A 54 -2.50 14.82 -15.15
CA LEU A 54 -3.85 15.12 -15.64
C LEU A 54 -4.02 16.56 -16.16
N ASN A 55 -3.14 17.47 -15.75
CA ASN A 55 -3.11 18.85 -16.23
C ASN A 55 -2.15 19.04 -17.42
N SER A 56 -1.37 18.02 -17.75
CA SER A 56 -0.38 18.08 -18.83
C SER A 56 -1.05 18.06 -20.20
N GLU A 57 -0.37 18.66 -21.19
CA GLU A 57 -0.78 18.59 -22.59
C GLU A 57 -0.76 17.16 -23.15
N GLU A 58 0.12 16.29 -22.64
CA GLU A 58 0.23 14.89 -23.02
C GLU A 58 -1.08 14.13 -22.74
N TYR A 59 -1.68 14.38 -21.57
CA TYR A 59 -2.94 13.77 -21.19
C TYR A 59 -4.09 14.24 -22.09
N LEU A 60 -4.15 15.56 -22.37
CA LEU A 60 -5.18 16.15 -23.23
C LEU A 60 -5.09 15.64 -24.67
N GLN A 61 -3.89 15.47 -25.22
CA GLN A 61 -3.71 14.91 -26.56
C GLN A 61 -4.13 13.44 -26.64
N ARG A 62 -3.90 12.66 -25.57
CA ARG A 62 -4.18 11.22 -25.53
C ARG A 62 -5.64 10.88 -25.25
N TYR A 63 -6.23 11.50 -24.23
CA TYR A 63 -7.57 11.17 -23.73
C TYR A 63 -8.62 12.25 -24.08
N GLY A 64 -8.17 13.50 -24.23
CA GLY A 64 -9.06 14.65 -24.47
C GLY A 64 -10.00 14.90 -23.29
N GLN A 65 -11.27 15.15 -23.59
CA GLN A 65 -12.34 15.36 -22.60
C GLN A 65 -13.03 14.06 -22.15
N LYS A 66 -12.66 12.91 -22.73
CA LYS A 66 -13.29 11.62 -22.41
C LYS A 66 -12.70 11.04 -21.14
N SER A 67 -13.44 10.14 -20.49
CA SER A 67 -12.89 9.35 -19.38
C SER A 67 -11.80 8.40 -19.87
N ILE A 68 -10.85 8.08 -18.99
CA ILE A 68 -9.68 7.24 -19.32
C ILE A 68 -10.06 5.84 -19.79
N TRP A 69 -11.23 5.34 -19.40
CA TRP A 69 -11.70 4.00 -19.75
C TRP A 69 -12.65 3.98 -20.95
N ALA A 70 -12.98 5.13 -21.55
CA ALA A 70 -13.94 5.22 -22.65
C ALA A 70 -13.50 4.50 -23.94
N ASP A 71 -12.19 4.48 -24.22
CA ASP A 71 -11.59 3.85 -25.40
C ASP A 71 -11.17 2.38 -25.14
N TYR A 72 -11.41 1.86 -23.94
CA TYR A 72 -11.01 0.52 -23.57
C TYR A 72 -12.11 -0.51 -23.82
N ARG A 73 -11.78 -1.58 -24.55
CA ARG A 73 -12.65 -2.73 -24.76
C ARG A 73 -11.97 -4.02 -24.34
N ARG A 74 -12.67 -4.82 -23.54
CA ARG A 74 -12.18 -6.11 -23.06
C ARG A 74 -12.47 -7.22 -24.08
N ASN A 75 -11.46 -8.06 -24.30
CA ASN A 75 -11.62 -9.28 -25.09
C ASN A 75 -12.16 -10.41 -24.19
N HIS A 76 -13.36 -10.92 -24.50
CA HIS A 76 -13.96 -12.07 -23.85
C HIS A 76 -14.76 -12.90 -24.87
N LYS A 77 -15.06 -14.15 -24.53
CA LYS A 77 -15.85 -15.03 -25.38
C LYS A 77 -17.35 -14.69 -25.26
N GLY A 78 -18.05 -14.59 -26.39
CA GLY A 78 -19.49 -14.35 -26.44
C GLY A 78 -19.91 -12.91 -26.13
N PRO A 79 -21.22 -12.61 -26.21
CA PRO A 79 -21.75 -11.27 -26.00
C PRO A 79 -21.73 -10.83 -24.52
N ILE A 80 -21.88 -11.77 -23.58
CA ILE A 80 -21.95 -11.46 -22.14
C ILE A 80 -20.54 -11.59 -21.53
N PRO A 81 -20.00 -10.52 -20.91
CA PRO A 81 -18.70 -10.60 -20.25
C PRO A 81 -18.76 -11.41 -18.96
N PRO A 82 -17.64 -12.01 -18.52
CA PRO A 82 -17.53 -12.57 -17.18
C PRO A 82 -17.75 -11.47 -16.13
N GLN A 83 -18.59 -11.76 -15.12
CA GLN A 83 -18.98 -10.82 -14.06
C GLN A 83 -17.81 -10.33 -13.19
N LYS A 84 -16.68 -11.04 -13.22
CA LYS A 84 -15.44 -10.62 -12.57
C LYS A 84 -14.36 -10.35 -13.62
N THR A 85 -13.63 -9.26 -13.46
CA THR A 85 -12.46 -8.98 -14.28
C THR A 85 -11.26 -9.81 -13.81
N ARG A 86 -10.17 -9.79 -14.58
CA ARG A 86 -8.94 -10.51 -14.20
C ARG A 86 -8.37 -9.97 -12.88
N LYS A 87 -7.66 -10.83 -12.15
CA LYS A 87 -7.03 -10.46 -10.86
C LYS A 87 -6.04 -9.29 -11.00
N THR A 88 -5.07 -9.42 -11.91
CA THR A 88 -4.03 -8.42 -12.17
C THR A 88 -3.68 -8.35 -13.66
N CYS A 89 -3.26 -7.17 -14.13
CA CYS A 89 -2.71 -6.97 -15.48
C CYS A 89 -1.20 -7.21 -15.54
N ILE A 90 -0.49 -6.86 -14.47
CA ILE A 90 0.96 -6.93 -14.37
C ILE A 90 1.32 -8.17 -13.54
N ARG A 91 2.18 -9.04 -14.09
CA ARG A 91 2.67 -10.25 -13.42
C ARG A 91 4.18 -10.34 -13.59
N GLY A 92 4.92 -10.27 -12.48
CA GLY A 92 6.39 -10.35 -12.51
C GLY A 92 7.04 -9.31 -13.43
N GLY A 93 6.57 -8.06 -13.39
CA GLY A 93 7.07 -6.97 -14.24
C GLY A 93 6.59 -7.00 -15.70
N LYS A 94 5.90 -8.07 -16.14
CA LYS A 94 5.37 -8.17 -17.50
C LYS A 94 3.91 -7.73 -17.55
N VAL A 95 3.61 -6.79 -18.44
CA VAL A 95 2.25 -6.32 -18.71
C VAL A 95 1.56 -7.29 -19.66
N CYS A 96 0.29 -7.62 -19.39
CA CYS A 96 -0.51 -8.43 -20.30
C CYS A 96 -0.81 -7.69 -21.62
N GLY A 97 -1.08 -8.42 -22.72
CA GLY A 97 -1.24 -7.83 -24.05
C GLY A 97 -2.32 -6.74 -24.19
N ASN A 98 -3.48 -6.89 -23.54
CA ASN A 98 -4.52 -5.85 -23.47
C ASN A 98 -4.68 -5.39 -22.00
N PRO A 99 -3.84 -4.48 -21.48
CA PRO A 99 -3.84 -4.03 -20.08
C PRO A 99 -5.02 -3.12 -19.74
N CYS A 100 -5.32 -2.99 -18.45
CA CYS A 100 -6.42 -2.15 -17.99
C CYS A 100 -6.16 -0.65 -18.27
N PRO A 101 -7.17 0.22 -18.31
CA PRO A 101 -7.00 1.65 -18.57
C PRO A 101 -5.98 2.35 -17.65
N ILE A 102 -5.87 1.91 -16.41
CA ILE A 102 -4.89 2.41 -15.42
C ILE A 102 -3.54 1.71 -15.59
N CYS A 103 -3.53 0.45 -15.96
CA CYS A 103 -2.32 -0.39 -16.00
C CYS A 103 -1.53 -0.24 -17.30
N ARG A 104 -2.14 0.34 -18.34
CA ARG A 104 -1.53 0.57 -19.65
C ARG A 104 -0.62 1.79 -19.66
N ASP A 105 -0.85 2.71 -18.73
CA ASP A 105 -0.20 4.00 -18.65
C ASP A 105 0.33 4.18 -17.22
N GLU A 106 1.65 4.05 -17.07
CA GLU A 106 2.31 4.10 -15.77
C GLU A 106 2.27 5.50 -15.14
N LYS A 107 2.00 6.54 -15.95
CA LYS A 107 1.87 7.93 -15.48
C LYS A 107 0.58 8.15 -14.67
N LEU A 108 -0.41 7.27 -14.83
CA LEU A 108 -1.66 7.30 -14.07
C LEU A 108 -1.48 6.67 -12.68
N GLY A 109 -0.93 7.45 -11.75
CA GLY A 109 -0.85 7.07 -10.34
C GLY A 109 -2.21 7.19 -9.63
N LEU A 110 -2.63 6.15 -8.91
CA LEU A 110 -3.80 6.22 -8.02
C LEU A 110 -3.40 6.82 -6.68
N HIS A 111 -3.86 8.04 -6.41
CA HIS A 111 -3.62 8.75 -5.15
C HIS A 111 -4.85 9.54 -4.74
N TYR A 112 -5.07 9.71 -3.44
CA TYR A 112 -6.26 10.37 -2.89
C TYR A 112 -6.36 11.86 -3.30
N LYS A 113 -5.21 12.51 -3.53
CA LYS A 113 -5.13 13.90 -4.03
C LYS A 113 -5.59 14.04 -5.48
N ASN A 114 -5.63 12.95 -6.26
CA ASN A 114 -5.95 12.97 -7.69
C ASN A 114 -7.46 13.00 -7.93
N VAL A 115 -8.14 14.04 -7.44
CA VAL A 115 -9.61 14.16 -7.52
C VAL A 115 -10.12 14.05 -8.96
N LYS A 116 -9.43 14.69 -9.91
CA LYS A 116 -9.78 14.65 -11.36
C LYS A 116 -9.76 13.24 -11.96
N LEU A 117 -8.92 12.35 -11.43
CA LEU A 117 -8.85 10.95 -11.86
C LEU A 117 -9.96 10.14 -11.21
N LEU A 118 -10.09 10.26 -9.88
CA LEU A 118 -11.06 9.50 -9.09
C LEU A 118 -12.51 9.81 -9.49
N GLN A 119 -12.82 11.08 -9.78
CA GLN A 119 -14.14 11.49 -10.27
C GLN A 119 -14.57 10.75 -11.55
N GLN A 120 -13.65 10.31 -12.40
CA GLN A 120 -13.98 9.56 -13.62
C GLN A 120 -14.46 8.12 -13.34
N PHE A 121 -14.16 7.60 -12.14
CA PHE A 121 -14.57 6.27 -11.69
C PHE A 121 -15.82 6.32 -10.80
N ILE A 122 -16.36 7.52 -10.55
CA ILE A 122 -17.54 7.75 -9.70
C ILE A 122 -18.68 8.26 -10.58
N CYS A 123 -19.89 7.78 -10.35
CA CYS A 123 -21.06 8.34 -11.00
C CYS A 123 -21.37 9.75 -10.46
N PRO A 124 -21.49 10.78 -11.32
CA PRO A 124 -21.68 12.16 -10.87
C PRO A 124 -23.02 12.41 -10.16
N HIS A 125 -24.03 11.57 -10.41
CA HIS A 125 -25.36 11.71 -9.83
C HIS A 125 -25.56 10.90 -8.55
N THR A 126 -25.05 9.67 -8.51
CA THR A 126 -25.27 8.76 -7.36
C THR A 126 -24.10 8.74 -6.38
N GLY A 127 -22.91 9.19 -6.78
CA GLY A 127 -21.69 9.07 -5.97
C GLY A 127 -21.19 7.63 -5.82
N ILE A 128 -21.78 6.68 -6.54
CA ILE A 128 -21.40 5.26 -6.48
C ILE A 128 -20.22 5.02 -7.42
N VAL A 129 -19.22 4.27 -6.95
CA VAL A 129 -18.07 3.85 -7.76
C VAL A 129 -18.52 2.85 -8.81
N TYR A 130 -18.08 3.03 -10.05
CA TYR A 130 -18.41 2.12 -11.13
C TYR A 130 -17.81 0.72 -10.93
N ASP A 131 -18.57 -0.29 -11.35
CA ASP A 131 -18.12 -1.68 -11.32
C ASP A 131 -16.92 -1.93 -12.26
N PRO A 132 -16.07 -2.92 -11.96
CA PRO A 132 -14.96 -3.26 -12.84
C PRO A 132 -15.42 -3.82 -14.20
N THR A 133 -16.66 -4.29 -14.32
CA THR A 133 -17.26 -4.75 -15.57
C THR A 133 -17.54 -3.61 -16.54
N THR A 134 -17.87 -2.42 -16.05
CA THR A 134 -18.13 -1.23 -16.87
C THR A 134 -16.83 -0.49 -17.21
N THR A 135 -15.96 -0.29 -16.21
CA THR A 135 -14.68 0.43 -16.38
C THR A 135 -13.58 -0.43 -17.00
N GLY A 136 -13.67 -1.76 -16.87
CA GLY A 136 -12.69 -2.69 -17.42
C GLY A 136 -11.37 -2.80 -16.65
N VAL A 137 -11.31 -2.25 -15.42
CA VAL A 137 -10.13 -2.33 -14.56
C VAL A 137 -9.92 -3.73 -13.98
N CYS A 138 -8.68 -4.08 -13.66
CA CYS A 138 -8.41 -5.35 -12.98
C CYS A 138 -8.80 -5.30 -11.50
N MET A 139 -9.12 -6.44 -10.91
CA MET A 139 -9.59 -6.51 -9.52
C MET A 139 -8.59 -5.93 -8.50
N LYS A 140 -7.27 -6.04 -8.75
CA LYS A 140 -6.26 -5.41 -7.90
C LYS A 140 -6.39 -3.89 -7.92
N GLN A 141 -6.49 -3.29 -9.10
CA GLN A 141 -6.64 -1.83 -9.20
C GLN A 141 -8.02 -1.37 -8.74
N GLN A 142 -9.08 -2.17 -8.90
CA GLN A 142 -10.38 -1.84 -8.31
C GLN A 142 -10.29 -1.73 -6.79
N LYS A 143 -9.58 -2.65 -6.12
CA LYS A 143 -9.39 -2.58 -4.66
C LYS A 143 -8.64 -1.32 -4.24
N VAL A 144 -7.52 -1.03 -4.92
CA VAL A 144 -6.74 0.19 -4.67
C VAL A 144 -7.57 1.44 -4.94
N LEU A 145 -8.38 1.46 -6.01
CA LEU A 145 -9.31 2.55 -6.28
C LEU A 145 -10.30 2.77 -5.14
N MET A 146 -10.92 1.70 -4.62
CA MET A 146 -11.85 1.80 -3.49
C MET A 146 -11.15 2.36 -2.25
N GLU A 147 -9.97 1.84 -1.91
CA GLU A 147 -9.16 2.30 -0.77
C GLU A 147 -8.79 3.79 -0.91
N VAL A 148 -8.36 4.20 -2.09
CA VAL A 148 -7.97 5.58 -2.38
C VAL A 148 -9.18 6.53 -2.40
N ILE A 149 -10.33 6.07 -2.87
CA ILE A 149 -11.58 6.85 -2.81
C ILE A 149 -12.04 7.02 -1.36
N THR A 150 -11.98 5.96 -0.54
CA THR A 150 -12.30 6.06 0.89
C THR A 150 -11.36 7.03 1.60
N GLU A 151 -10.05 6.94 1.32
CA GLU A 151 -9.06 7.86 1.88
C GLU A 151 -9.33 9.32 1.42
N ALA A 152 -9.67 9.52 0.15
CA ALA A 152 -10.02 10.85 -0.37
C ALA A 152 -11.32 11.42 0.24
N THR A 153 -12.31 10.58 0.53
CA THR A 153 -13.52 11.02 1.24
C THR A 153 -13.24 11.33 2.70
N ASP A 154 -12.41 10.53 3.37
CA ASP A 154 -12.04 10.72 4.78
C ASP A 154 -11.24 12.02 4.98
N HIS A 155 -10.37 12.37 4.02
CA HIS A 155 -9.65 13.64 4.00
C HIS A 155 -10.48 14.83 3.48
N GLY A 156 -11.71 14.60 2.99
CA GLY A 156 -12.58 15.66 2.48
C GLY A 156 -12.20 16.21 1.09
N PHE A 157 -11.37 15.50 0.31
CA PHE A 157 -11.07 15.86 -1.08
C PHE A 157 -12.24 15.54 -2.03
N LEU A 158 -13.00 14.49 -1.73
CA LEU A 158 -14.21 14.11 -2.46
C LEU A 158 -15.46 14.39 -1.63
N PRO A 159 -16.51 14.98 -2.22
CA PRO A 159 -17.78 15.18 -1.53
C PRO A 159 -18.47 13.82 -1.33
N ALA A 160 -18.89 13.54 -0.09
CA ALA A 160 -19.70 12.38 0.26
C ALA A 160 -21.08 12.83 0.76
N HIS A 161 -22.11 12.04 0.48
CA HIS A 161 -23.45 12.28 1.00
C HIS A 161 -23.51 11.85 2.48
N VAL A 162 -23.50 12.82 3.39
CA VAL A 162 -23.70 12.58 4.83
C VAL A 162 -25.16 12.90 5.16
N PRO A 163 -25.99 11.91 5.49
CA PRO A 163 -27.37 12.17 5.87
C PRO A 163 -27.41 12.91 7.21
N TYR A 164 -28.38 13.81 7.35
CA TYR A 164 -28.71 14.36 8.66
C TYR A 164 -29.38 13.26 9.50
N ILE A 165 -28.73 12.89 10.61
CA ILE A 165 -29.23 11.88 11.53
C ILE A 165 -29.90 12.61 12.70
N VAL A 166 -31.21 12.42 12.85
CA VAL A 166 -31.92 12.86 14.06
C VAL A 166 -31.60 11.86 15.16
N LEU A 167 -30.89 12.32 16.17
CA LEU A 167 -30.71 11.53 17.39
C LEU A 167 -32.08 11.38 18.08
N PRO A 168 -32.42 10.19 18.60
CA PRO A 168 -33.63 10.04 19.40
C PRO A 168 -33.60 11.05 20.55
N HIS A 169 -34.77 11.61 20.87
CA HIS A 169 -34.91 12.59 21.95
C HIS A 169 -34.72 11.87 23.28
N GLU A 170 -33.48 11.88 23.78
CA GLU A 170 -33.17 11.50 25.15
C GLU A 170 -32.99 12.74 26.01
N ASP A 171 -33.27 12.60 27.30
CA ASP A 171 -32.93 13.61 28.27
C ASP A 171 -31.39 13.65 28.36
N TYR A 172 -30.77 14.69 27.79
CA TYR A 172 -29.32 14.94 27.83
C TYR A 172 -28.83 15.33 29.24
N LEU A 173 -29.43 14.76 30.28
CA LEU A 173 -29.10 14.98 31.67
C LEU A 173 -28.09 13.90 32.08
N ASN A 174 -26.84 14.31 32.29
CA ASN A 174 -25.79 13.46 32.84
C ASN A 174 -25.94 13.26 34.36
N SER A 175 -27.18 13.06 34.83
CA SER A 175 -27.51 12.90 36.25
C SER A 175 -27.48 11.44 36.71
N HIS A 176 -27.51 10.49 35.78
CA HIS A 176 -27.45 9.06 36.11
C HIS A 176 -26.10 8.69 36.73
N GLY A 177 -26.12 7.90 37.81
CA GLY A 177 -24.93 7.50 38.59
C GLY A 177 -23.86 6.72 37.82
N ALA A 178 -24.14 6.29 36.58
CA ALA A 178 -23.13 5.68 35.71
C ALA A 178 -22.24 6.71 34.98
N VAL A 179 -22.73 7.93 34.80
CA VAL A 179 -22.02 9.03 34.14
C VAL A 179 -21.50 10.05 35.15
N SER A 180 -22.27 10.29 36.21
CA SER A 180 -21.86 11.18 37.30
C SER A 180 -20.84 10.51 38.23
N ASP A 181 -20.11 11.34 38.97
CA ASP A 181 -19.11 10.87 39.92
C ASP A 181 -19.78 10.00 41.00
N THR A 182 -19.42 8.72 41.02
CA THR A 182 -19.85 7.82 42.07
C THR A 182 -19.04 8.09 43.33
N LEU A 183 -19.73 8.13 44.47
CA LEU A 183 -19.07 8.29 45.76
C LEU A 183 -18.10 7.13 45.96
N SER A 184 -16.85 7.46 46.25
CA SER A 184 -15.83 6.46 46.49
C SER A 184 -16.21 5.63 47.72
N PRO A 185 -16.11 4.29 47.66
CA PRO A 185 -16.28 3.45 48.83
C PRO A 185 -15.22 3.80 49.89
N LYS A 186 -15.45 3.35 51.13
CA LYS A 186 -14.49 3.56 52.23
C LYS A 186 -13.09 3.08 51.83
N ALA A 187 -12.06 3.80 52.30
CA ALA A 187 -10.67 3.45 52.04
C ALA A 187 -10.38 2.01 52.51
N GLY A 188 -9.89 1.17 51.58
CA GLY A 188 -9.56 -0.23 51.83
C GLY A 188 -9.93 -1.14 50.64
N PRO A 189 -9.58 -2.43 50.71
CA PRO A 189 -10.01 -3.41 49.72
C PRO A 189 -11.53 -3.60 49.75
N TRP A 190 -12.11 -3.90 48.60
CA TRP A 190 -13.55 -4.12 48.47
C TRP A 190 -14.08 -5.26 49.35
N TYR A 191 -13.26 -6.30 49.52
CA TYR A 191 -13.54 -7.42 50.41
C TYR A 191 -12.36 -7.68 51.35
N SER A 192 -12.66 -8.10 52.58
CA SER A 192 -11.64 -8.34 53.63
C SER A 192 -10.63 -9.43 53.29
N TRP A 193 -10.98 -10.39 52.43
CA TRP A 193 -10.13 -11.52 52.08
C TRP A 193 -9.12 -11.21 50.95
N TYR A 194 -9.15 -9.99 50.40
CA TYR A 194 -8.09 -9.52 49.50
C TYR A 194 -6.79 -9.23 50.25
N GLU A 195 -6.90 -8.80 51.51
CA GLU A 195 -5.75 -8.66 52.39
C GLU A 195 -5.34 -10.02 52.96
N TRP A 196 -4.03 -10.22 53.08
CA TRP A 196 -3.50 -11.43 53.69
C TRP A 196 -3.91 -11.47 55.17
N GLN A 197 -4.65 -12.52 55.52
CA GLN A 197 -5.03 -12.81 56.89
C GLN A 197 -4.21 -14.00 57.39
N GLU A 198 -3.62 -13.87 58.58
CA GLU A 198 -2.86 -14.96 59.17
C GLU A 198 -3.80 -16.13 59.50
N PRO A 199 -3.60 -17.32 58.90
CA PRO A 199 -4.50 -18.45 59.12
C PRO A 199 -4.37 -18.97 60.55
N ASN A 200 -5.46 -19.52 61.08
CA ASN A 200 -5.47 -20.10 62.42
C ASN A 200 -4.36 -21.17 62.56
N PRO A 201 -3.51 -21.11 63.60
CA PRO A 201 -2.41 -22.05 63.77
C PRO A 201 -2.86 -23.52 63.83
N LYS A 202 -4.07 -23.79 64.34
CA LYS A 202 -4.63 -25.17 64.38
C LYS A 202 -4.86 -25.72 62.97
N ASP A 203 -5.37 -24.90 62.07
CA ASP A 203 -5.66 -25.28 60.69
C ASP A 203 -4.36 -25.37 59.88
N ALA A 204 -3.39 -24.50 60.15
CA ALA A 204 -2.05 -24.61 59.58
C ALA A 204 -1.36 -25.93 59.96
N VAL A 205 -1.44 -26.36 61.24
CA VAL A 205 -0.91 -27.65 61.69
C VAL A 205 -1.65 -28.82 61.03
N ARG A 206 -2.99 -28.74 60.92
CA ARG A 206 -3.80 -29.76 60.22
C ARG A 206 -3.35 -29.91 58.76
N LEU A 207 -3.18 -28.80 58.04
CA LEU A 207 -2.74 -28.78 56.64
C LEU A 207 -1.29 -29.29 56.49
N ARG A 208 -0.37 -28.90 57.38
CA ARG A 208 1.01 -29.42 57.38
C ARG A 208 1.06 -30.93 57.58
N LYS A 209 0.16 -31.49 58.42
CA LYS A 209 0.06 -32.94 58.61
C LYS A 209 -0.49 -33.64 57.36
N LEU A 210 -1.50 -33.07 56.73
CA LEU A 210 -2.15 -33.63 55.53
C LEU A 210 -1.20 -33.63 54.32
N TYR A 211 -0.47 -32.55 54.11
CA TYR A 211 0.39 -32.35 52.93
C TYR A 211 1.88 -32.54 53.20
N LYS A 212 2.25 -33.20 54.30
CA LYS A 212 3.64 -33.38 54.77
C LYS A 212 4.67 -33.73 53.67
N PRO A 213 4.42 -34.68 52.74
CA PRO A 213 5.42 -35.03 51.72
C PRO A 213 5.55 -34.01 50.58
N TYR A 214 4.63 -33.04 50.47
CA TYR A 214 4.57 -32.07 49.37
C TYR A 214 4.75 -30.61 49.83
N LEU A 215 5.11 -30.38 51.10
CA LEU A 215 5.35 -29.03 51.61
C LEU A 215 6.60 -28.43 50.97
N LYS A 216 6.48 -27.23 50.43
CA LYS A 216 7.61 -26.41 49.97
C LYS A 216 8.10 -25.53 51.11
N GLU A 217 9.42 -25.36 51.23
CA GLU A 217 9.99 -24.34 52.11
C GLU A 217 9.59 -22.96 51.59
N MET A 218 8.99 -22.12 52.44
CA MET A 218 8.59 -20.79 52.02
C MET A 218 9.85 -19.96 51.81
N MET A 219 10.10 -19.53 50.56
CA MET A 219 11.08 -18.48 50.27
C MET A 219 10.57 -17.22 50.96
N ALA A 220 11.18 -16.87 52.09
CA ALA A 220 10.93 -15.59 52.72
C ALA A 220 11.33 -14.50 51.71
N ASN A 221 10.35 -13.71 51.27
CA ASN A 221 10.58 -12.57 50.40
C ASN A 221 11.68 -11.70 51.02
N LYS A 222 12.82 -11.57 50.32
CA LYS A 222 13.95 -10.71 50.67
C LYS A 222 13.77 -9.33 50.03
#